data_AF-A0A7J0GAK3-F1
#
_entry.id   AF-A0A7J0GAK3-F1
#
_cell.length_a   1.000
_cell.length_b   1.000
_cell.length_c   1.000
_cell.angle_alpha   90.00
_cell.angle_beta   90.00
_cell.angle_gamma   90.00
#
_symmetry.space_group_name_H-M   'P 1'
#
loop_
_entity.id
_entity.type
_entity.pdbx_description
1 polymer ?
#
loop_
_entity_poly.entity_id
_entity_poly.type
_entity_poly.pdbx_seq_one_letter_code
_entity_poly.pdbx_strand_id
1 'polypeptide(L)'
;MFCGQEVGNVTSFASSRAPSDHTSSTLFVKGVARNGSPPWREDDKDGHYMFALGDNLTSRYKIHGKMGEGTFGQVLECWDREQKEMVAIKIVRGIKKYREAAMIEVEVLQQLGKNDKGGNRCVQIRNWFDYRNHICIASSRSPKDSSYFKRVPKSSAIKVIDFGSTTYDRQNQNYIVSTRHYRAPEVILGLGWSYPCDVWSVGCILVELCSGEALFQTHENLEHLAMMERVLGPLPHHMLKKADRHAEKYVRRGKLDWPEGAASRESIKAVLKLPRLQNLIMQHVDHSAGDLIHLLQGLLKYDPSDRLTAREALRHPFFAGDHLRRI
;
A
#
# COMPACT_ATOMS: atom_id res chain seq x y z
N MET A 1 -45.54 -12.88 -18.47
CA MET A 1 -46.58 -11.84 -18.50
C MET A 1 -46.31 -11.01 -19.75
N PHE A 2 -47.14 -11.20 -20.79
CA PHE A 2 -47.01 -10.64 -22.14
C PHE A 2 -47.94 -9.43 -22.31
N CYS A 3 -47.59 -8.57 -23.29
CA CYS A 3 -48.41 -7.62 -24.08
C CYS A 3 -49.01 -6.39 -23.38
N GLY A 4 -49.18 -5.23 -24.04
CA GLY A 4 -48.98 -4.77 -25.44
C GLY A 4 -48.95 -3.22 -25.42
N GLN A 5 -48.71 -2.45 -26.49
CA GLN A 5 -49.35 -2.50 -27.81
C GLN A 5 -48.61 -1.59 -28.82
N GLU A 6 -48.66 -1.98 -30.10
CA GLU A 6 -48.13 -1.32 -31.31
C GLU A 6 -48.93 -0.07 -31.73
N VAL A 7 -48.41 0.74 -32.67
CA VAL A 7 -48.90 0.88 -34.08
C VAL A 7 -47.85 1.68 -34.89
N GLY A 8 -47.47 1.15 -36.06
CA GLY A 8 -46.78 1.89 -37.14
C GLY A 8 -47.71 2.15 -38.33
N ASN A 9 -47.29 3.00 -39.28
CA ASN A 9 -47.88 3.08 -40.62
C ASN A 9 -46.80 3.42 -41.68
N VAL A 10 -46.94 2.86 -42.88
CA VAL A 10 -45.91 2.75 -43.94
C VAL A 10 -46.39 3.37 -45.27
N THR A 11 -45.43 3.61 -46.19
CA THR A 11 -45.49 3.71 -47.69
C THR A 11 -45.85 5.08 -48.31
N SER A 12 -45.29 5.54 -49.44
CA SER A 12 -44.25 5.12 -50.39
C SER A 12 -43.88 6.31 -51.33
N PHE A 13 -42.74 6.23 -52.06
CA PHE A 13 -42.60 6.32 -53.54
C PHE A 13 -41.13 6.54 -53.99
N ALA A 14 -40.78 5.98 -55.15
CA ALA A 14 -39.44 5.74 -55.68
C ALA A 14 -38.96 6.78 -56.73
N SER A 15 -37.64 6.81 -57.05
CA SER A 15 -37.10 6.65 -58.43
C SER A 15 -35.55 6.81 -58.56
N SER A 16 -34.97 5.77 -59.17
CA SER A 16 -33.78 5.55 -60.04
C SER A 16 -32.68 6.61 -60.35
N ARG A 17 -31.39 6.16 -60.29
CA ARG A 17 -30.42 6.00 -61.44
C ARG A 17 -29.03 5.51 -60.96
N ALA A 18 -28.39 4.62 -61.74
CA ALA A 18 -27.00 4.09 -61.65
C ALA A 18 -26.08 4.77 -62.71
N PRO A 19 -24.76 4.47 -62.95
CA PRO A 19 -23.92 3.35 -62.48
C PRO A 19 -22.42 3.68 -62.14
N SER A 20 -21.61 2.61 -62.08
CA SER A 20 -20.21 2.34 -61.67
C SER A 20 -19.05 3.17 -62.28
N ASP A 21 -17.87 3.17 -61.62
CA ASP A 21 -16.64 2.52 -62.13
C ASP A 21 -15.42 2.64 -61.20
N HIS A 22 -14.59 1.60 -61.25
CA HIS A 22 -13.28 1.46 -60.60
C HIS A 22 -12.24 2.44 -61.17
N THR A 23 -11.39 3.02 -60.31
CA THR A 23 -9.98 3.32 -60.67
C THR A 23 -9.09 3.29 -59.43
N SER A 24 -7.98 2.56 -59.57
CA SER A 24 -6.84 2.52 -58.67
C SER A 24 -6.04 3.82 -58.77
N SER A 25 -5.68 4.44 -57.64
CA SER A 25 -4.40 5.16 -57.48
C SER A 25 -4.26 5.78 -56.08
N THR A 26 -3.27 5.25 -55.33
CA THR A 26 -2.30 5.98 -54.50
C THR A 26 -2.67 7.37 -53.99
N LEU A 27 -2.94 7.48 -52.68
CA LEU A 27 -2.51 8.63 -51.90
C LEU A 27 -1.93 8.17 -50.55
N PHE A 28 -0.61 8.38 -50.45
CA PHE A 28 0.16 8.38 -49.23
C PHE A 28 -0.57 9.13 -48.11
N VAL A 29 -1.00 8.42 -47.06
CA VAL A 29 -1.33 9.08 -45.79
C VAL A 29 -0.08 9.08 -44.91
N LYS A 30 0.57 10.24 -45.01
CA LYS A 30 1.60 10.82 -44.16
C LYS A 30 1.56 10.35 -42.69
N GLY A 31 2.73 9.89 -42.25
CA GLY A 31 3.36 10.37 -41.01
C GLY A 31 2.58 10.21 -39.72
N VAL A 32 2.68 9.03 -39.11
CA VAL A 32 2.43 8.88 -37.67
C VAL A 32 3.36 9.85 -36.95
N ALA A 33 2.80 10.89 -36.32
CA ALA A 33 3.53 11.82 -35.48
C ALA A 33 4.25 11.02 -34.39
N ARG A 34 5.56 10.80 -34.56
CA ARG A 34 6.34 9.90 -33.70
C ARG A 34 6.38 10.32 -32.23
N ASN A 35 5.93 11.55 -31.92
CA ASN A 35 5.99 12.18 -30.60
C ASN A 35 4.71 12.97 -30.21
N GLY A 36 3.55 12.69 -30.82
CA GLY A 36 2.29 13.33 -30.41
C GLY A 36 1.86 12.90 -28.99
N SER A 37 1.19 13.80 -28.26
CA SER A 37 0.44 13.41 -27.06
C SER A 37 -0.64 12.41 -27.48
N PRO A 38 -0.90 11.35 -26.70
CA PRO A 38 -1.86 10.31 -27.03
C PRO A 38 -3.26 10.92 -27.10
N PRO A 39 -4.22 10.25 -27.77
CA PRO A 39 -5.61 10.69 -27.80
C PRO A 39 -6.10 11.07 -26.40
N TRP A 40 -6.89 12.14 -26.33
CA TRP A 40 -7.56 12.46 -25.07
C TRP A 40 -8.62 11.41 -24.80
N ARG A 41 -8.58 10.84 -23.60
CA ARG A 41 -9.55 9.87 -23.09
C ARG A 41 -10.08 10.44 -21.79
N GLU A 42 -11.38 10.31 -21.59
CA GLU A 42 -11.95 10.56 -20.27
C GLU A 42 -11.39 9.54 -19.28
N ASP A 43 -11.28 9.97 -18.02
CA ASP A 43 -10.97 9.09 -16.91
C ASP A 43 -12.05 8.01 -16.77
N ASP A 44 -11.71 6.89 -16.14
CA ASP A 44 -12.75 5.93 -15.78
C ASP A 44 -13.67 6.46 -14.68
N LYS A 45 -14.74 5.70 -14.41
CA LYS A 45 -15.74 6.01 -13.35
C LYS A 45 -15.12 6.20 -11.95
N ASP A 46 -13.94 5.65 -11.72
CA ASP A 46 -13.22 5.65 -10.46
C ASP A 46 -12.14 6.74 -10.41
N GLY A 47 -12.03 7.55 -11.47
CA GLY A 47 -11.10 8.67 -11.64
C GLY A 47 -9.68 8.25 -12.05
N HIS A 48 -9.48 7.04 -12.57
CA HIS A 48 -8.18 6.59 -13.06
C HIS A 48 -7.91 7.08 -14.49
N TYR A 49 -6.64 7.36 -14.76
CA TYR A 49 -6.17 7.76 -16.08
C TYR A 49 -6.28 6.59 -17.07
N MET A 50 -6.95 6.82 -18.20
CA MET A 50 -7.09 5.82 -19.26
C MET A 50 -5.91 5.85 -20.22
N PHE A 51 -5.26 4.70 -20.43
CA PHE A 51 -4.07 4.55 -21.28
C PHE A 51 -4.11 3.31 -22.16
N ALA A 52 -3.30 3.28 -23.20
CA ALA A 52 -2.95 2.06 -23.95
C ALA A 52 -1.43 1.78 -23.89
N LEU A 53 -1.05 0.51 -24.01
CA LEU A 53 0.35 0.14 -24.09
C LEU A 53 0.97 0.72 -25.36
N GLY A 54 2.15 1.33 -25.22
CA GLY A 54 2.84 2.02 -26.31
C GLY A 54 2.50 3.51 -26.43
N ASP A 55 1.49 4.02 -25.72
CA ASP A 55 1.17 5.45 -25.69
C ASP A 55 2.34 6.26 -25.09
N ASN A 56 2.47 7.50 -25.53
CA ASN A 56 3.37 8.47 -24.89
C ASN A 56 2.63 9.09 -23.70
N LEU A 57 3.03 8.86 -22.44
CA LEU A 57 2.43 9.61 -21.34
C LEU A 57 2.75 11.10 -21.46
N THR A 58 4.01 11.41 -21.84
CA THR A 58 4.47 12.74 -22.25
C THR A 58 5.45 12.58 -23.42
N SER A 59 5.98 13.67 -23.97
CA SER A 59 7.09 13.58 -24.94
C SER A 59 8.32 12.83 -24.40
N ARG A 60 8.50 12.82 -23.07
CA ARG A 60 9.61 12.13 -22.38
C ARG A 60 9.30 10.67 -22.05
N TYR A 61 8.09 10.36 -21.58
CA TYR A 61 7.76 9.04 -21.04
C TYR A 61 6.86 8.24 -21.97
N LYS A 62 7.29 7.03 -22.36
CA LYS A 62 6.48 6.09 -23.14
C LYS A 62 6.02 4.90 -22.30
N ILE A 63 4.72 4.59 -22.31
CA ILE A 63 4.13 3.51 -21.53
C ILE A 63 4.50 2.15 -22.13
N HIS A 64 4.98 1.23 -21.29
CA HIS A 64 5.38 -0.12 -21.69
C HIS A 64 4.58 -1.21 -20.97
N GLY A 65 4.15 -0.98 -19.73
CA GLY A 65 3.39 -1.97 -18.99
C GLY A 65 2.67 -1.37 -17.80
N LYS A 66 1.71 -2.12 -17.25
CA LYS A 66 1.11 -1.84 -15.96
C LYS A 66 1.86 -2.64 -14.89
N MET A 67 2.31 -1.97 -13.83
CA MET A 67 2.99 -2.61 -12.70
C MET A 67 2.05 -2.93 -11.55
N GLY A 68 1.04 -2.07 -11.32
CA GLY A 68 0.07 -2.26 -10.25
C GLY A 68 -1.05 -1.22 -10.28
N GLU A 69 -2.06 -1.44 -9.45
CA GLU A 69 -3.19 -0.54 -9.23
C GLU A 69 -3.65 -0.63 -7.77
N GLY A 70 -4.14 0.48 -7.23
CA GLY A 70 -4.78 0.51 -5.92
C GLY A 70 -5.73 1.69 -5.74
N THR A 71 -6.09 1.96 -4.49
CA THR A 71 -7.02 3.03 -4.11
C THR A 71 -6.56 4.42 -4.58
N PHE A 72 -5.25 4.65 -4.61
CA PHE A 72 -4.68 5.97 -4.91
C PHE A 72 -4.45 6.22 -6.41
N GLY A 73 -4.45 5.17 -7.24
CA GLY A 73 -4.12 5.28 -8.66
C GLY A 73 -3.48 4.01 -9.22
N GLN A 74 -2.66 4.18 -10.25
CA GLN A 74 -2.02 3.11 -11.00
C GLN A 74 -0.52 3.36 -11.10
N VAL A 75 0.29 2.30 -11.14
CA VAL A 75 1.73 2.40 -11.38
C VAL A 75 2.03 1.80 -12.74
N LEU A 76 2.61 2.61 -13.63
CA LEU A 76 2.98 2.21 -14.98
C LEU A 76 4.49 2.09 -15.10
N GLU A 77 4.91 1.09 -15.88
CA GLU A 77 6.28 0.92 -16.33
C GLU A 77 6.45 1.73 -17.62
N CYS A 78 7.34 2.73 -17.58
CA CYS A 78 7.54 3.69 -18.66
C CYS A 78 9.02 3.75 -19.08
N TRP A 79 9.29 3.92 -20.36
CA TRP A 79 10.61 4.25 -20.89
C TRP A 79 10.83 5.77 -20.81
N ASP A 80 11.84 6.19 -20.05
CA ASP A 80 12.32 7.57 -19.99
C ASP A 80 13.27 7.82 -21.18
N ARG A 81 12.80 8.60 -22.16
CA ARG A 81 13.55 8.90 -23.38
C ARG A 81 14.74 9.82 -23.16
N GLU A 82 14.76 10.59 -22.09
CA GLU A 82 15.87 11.50 -21.76
C GLU A 82 16.99 10.72 -21.07
N GLN A 83 16.67 9.99 -20.01
CA GLN A 83 17.64 9.23 -19.21
C GLN A 83 17.97 7.85 -19.80
N LYS A 84 17.26 7.42 -20.86
CA LYS A 84 17.44 6.14 -21.56
C LYS A 84 17.31 4.92 -20.63
N GLU A 85 16.29 4.92 -19.78
CA GLU A 85 16.06 3.85 -18.82
C GLU A 85 14.59 3.64 -18.48
N MET A 86 14.29 2.49 -17.87
CA MET A 86 12.94 2.15 -17.42
C MET A 86 12.65 2.76 -16.05
N VAL A 87 11.51 3.43 -15.93
CA VAL A 87 11.02 4.06 -14.70
C VAL A 87 9.65 3.53 -14.30
N ALA A 88 9.32 3.68 -13.01
CA ALA A 88 7.97 3.47 -12.50
C ALA A 88 7.31 4.84 -12.33
N ILE A 89 6.14 5.05 -12.97
CA ILE A 89 5.35 6.27 -12.86
C ILE A 89 4.04 5.94 -12.16
N LYS A 90 3.87 6.44 -10.94
CA LYS A 90 2.60 6.40 -10.20
C LYS A 90 1.72 7.53 -10.73
N ILE A 91 0.62 7.18 -11.38
CA ILE A 91 -0.40 8.12 -11.87
C ILE A 91 -1.54 8.10 -10.87
N VAL A 92 -1.70 9.22 -10.15
CA VAL A 92 -2.70 9.39 -9.11
C VAL A 92 -4.05 9.70 -9.74
N ARG A 93 -5.13 9.19 -9.16
CA ARG A 93 -6.51 9.46 -9.65
C ARG A 93 -6.78 10.97 -9.76
N GLY A 94 -7.54 11.37 -10.77
CA GLY A 94 -7.93 12.76 -11.07
C GLY A 94 -8.89 13.40 -10.06
N ILE A 95 -9.05 12.80 -8.87
CA ILE A 95 -9.97 13.23 -7.82
C ILE A 95 -9.22 14.10 -6.82
N LYS A 96 -9.77 15.28 -6.53
CA LYS A 96 -9.17 16.32 -5.67
C LYS A 96 -8.50 15.79 -4.39
N LYS A 97 -9.21 14.97 -3.60
CA LYS A 97 -8.67 14.40 -2.34
C LYS A 97 -7.39 13.57 -2.54
N TYR A 98 -7.29 12.81 -3.63
CA TYR A 98 -6.12 11.98 -3.91
C TYR A 98 -4.97 12.81 -4.48
N ARG A 99 -5.28 13.85 -5.27
CA ARG A 99 -4.29 14.80 -5.76
C ARG A 99 -3.63 15.57 -4.61
N GLU A 100 -4.42 16.06 -3.65
CA GLU A 100 -3.93 16.73 -2.44
C GLU A 100 -3.03 15.82 -1.61
N ALA A 101 -3.45 14.56 -1.39
CA ALA A 101 -2.63 13.57 -0.69
C ALA A 101 -1.32 13.26 -1.44
N ALA A 102 -1.35 13.20 -2.77
CA ALA A 102 -0.15 12.96 -3.59
C ALA A 102 0.87 14.10 -3.51
N MET A 103 0.43 15.34 -3.30
CA MET A 103 1.37 16.45 -3.10
C MET A 103 2.14 16.32 -1.78
N ILE A 104 1.50 15.77 -0.73
CA ILE A 104 2.18 15.43 0.52
C ILE A 104 3.23 14.32 0.26
N GLU A 105 2.87 13.29 -0.52
CA GLU A 105 3.80 12.22 -0.92
C GLU A 105 5.01 12.77 -1.67
N VAL A 106 4.79 13.68 -2.64
CA VAL A 106 5.87 14.36 -3.37
C VAL A 106 6.78 15.12 -2.42
N GLU A 107 6.23 15.91 -1.50
CA GLU A 107 7.00 16.70 -0.54
C GLU A 107 7.87 15.81 0.35
N VAL A 108 7.27 14.75 0.92
CA VAL A 108 7.97 13.77 1.76
C VAL A 108 9.09 13.09 0.98
N LEU A 109 8.83 12.62 -0.24
CA LEU A 109 9.84 11.96 -1.07
C LEU A 109 10.99 12.91 -1.43
N GLN A 110 10.72 14.18 -1.71
CA GLN A 110 11.75 15.19 -1.98
C GLN A 110 12.61 15.46 -0.74
N GLN A 111 12.00 15.54 0.45
CA GLN A 111 12.73 15.68 1.71
C GLN A 111 13.58 14.45 2.00
N LEU A 112 13.06 13.24 1.78
CA LEU A 112 13.82 12.00 1.93
C LEU A 112 15.01 11.95 0.98
N GLY A 113 14.86 12.38 -0.28
CA GLY A 113 15.99 12.40 -1.23
C GLY A 113 17.11 13.37 -0.87
N LYS A 114 16.79 14.50 -0.22
CA LYS A 114 17.82 15.41 0.33
C LYS A 114 18.58 14.80 1.50
N ASN A 115 17.94 13.92 2.27
CA ASN A 115 18.46 13.36 3.52
C ASN A 115 19.07 11.95 3.35
N ASP A 116 18.66 11.17 2.35
CA ASP A 116 19.22 9.86 2.00
C ASP A 116 20.26 10.00 0.88
N LYS A 117 21.43 10.57 1.20
CA LYS A 117 22.52 10.82 0.24
C LYS A 117 23.00 9.55 -0.51
N GLY A 118 22.73 8.36 0.03
CA GLY A 118 23.06 7.08 -0.59
C GLY A 118 21.94 6.48 -1.43
N GLY A 119 20.71 7.00 -1.34
CA GLY A 119 19.53 6.53 -2.10
C GLY A 119 19.13 5.08 -1.83
N ASN A 120 19.59 4.49 -0.72
CA ASN A 120 19.51 3.05 -0.46
C ASN A 120 18.41 2.66 0.52
N ARG A 121 17.76 3.63 1.18
CA ARG A 121 16.84 3.35 2.30
C ARG A 121 15.38 3.53 1.89
N CYS A 122 15.11 4.61 1.14
CA CYS A 122 13.78 4.93 0.63
C CYS A 122 13.80 4.96 -0.91
N VAL A 123 12.67 4.68 -1.54
CA VAL A 123 12.52 4.93 -2.97
C VAL A 123 12.75 6.41 -3.26
N GLN A 124 13.57 6.69 -4.29
CA GLN A 124 13.95 8.04 -4.65
C GLN A 124 13.01 8.56 -5.75
N ILE A 125 12.37 9.69 -5.47
CA ILE A 125 11.65 10.45 -6.49
C ILE A 125 12.66 11.06 -7.46
N ARG A 126 12.41 10.87 -8.75
CA ARG A 126 13.23 11.48 -9.81
C ARG A 126 12.66 12.79 -10.27
N ASN A 127 11.34 12.79 -10.49
CA ASN A 127 10.58 13.97 -10.83
C ASN A 127 9.10 13.72 -10.51
N TRP A 128 8.31 14.79 -10.53
CA TRP A 128 6.86 14.70 -10.58
C TRP A 128 6.33 15.75 -11.58
N PHE A 129 5.12 15.52 -12.06
CA PHE A 129 4.45 16.45 -12.96
C PHE A 129 2.94 16.29 -12.85
N ASP A 130 2.20 17.37 -13.09
CA ASP A 130 0.75 17.29 -13.32
C ASP A 130 0.52 17.03 -14.81
N TYR A 131 -0.25 15.99 -15.12
CA TYR A 131 -0.63 15.65 -16.48
C TYR A 131 -2.11 15.34 -16.55
N ARG A 132 -2.85 16.14 -17.32
CA ARG A 132 -4.30 15.98 -17.52
C ARG A 132 -5.06 15.80 -16.20
N ASN A 133 -4.78 16.65 -15.19
CA ASN A 133 -5.42 16.60 -13.88
C ASN A 133 -4.99 15.40 -12.99
N HIS A 134 -3.94 14.66 -13.38
CA HIS A 134 -3.33 13.61 -12.55
C HIS A 134 -1.96 14.05 -12.05
N ILE A 135 -1.70 13.86 -10.76
CA ILE A 135 -0.34 13.97 -10.23
C ILE A 135 0.42 12.69 -10.60
N CYS A 136 1.50 12.85 -11.36
CA CYS A 136 2.36 11.76 -11.81
C CYS A 136 3.69 11.82 -11.05
N ILE A 137 4.06 10.75 -10.37
CA ILE A 137 5.31 10.64 -9.59
C ILE A 137 6.22 9.62 -10.25
N ALA A 138 7.36 10.07 -10.78
CA ALA A 138 8.35 9.22 -11.43
C ALA A 138 9.45 8.80 -10.44
N SER A 139 9.71 7.50 -10.37
CA SER A 139 10.71 6.90 -9.47
C SER A 139 11.58 5.87 -10.21
N SER A 140 12.72 5.53 -9.59
CA SER A 140 13.57 4.43 -10.09
C SER A 140 12.79 3.12 -10.07
N ARG A 141 12.85 2.36 -11.17
CA ARG A 141 12.26 1.03 -11.24
C ARG A 141 13.22 -0.03 -10.70
N SER A 142 12.77 -0.90 -9.81
CA SER A 142 13.52 -2.11 -9.46
C SER A 142 13.59 -3.07 -10.66
N PRO A 143 14.75 -3.70 -10.97
CA PRO A 143 14.87 -4.58 -12.14
C PRO A 143 13.88 -5.75 -12.09
N LYS A 144 13.08 -5.92 -13.16
CA LYS A 144 12.34 -7.17 -13.41
C LYS A 144 13.24 -8.16 -14.15
N ASP A 145 13.68 -9.24 -13.48
CA ASP A 145 14.06 -10.47 -14.19
C ASP A 145 12.77 -11.16 -14.69
N SER A 146 12.76 -11.67 -15.91
CA SER A 146 11.55 -12.05 -16.67
C SER A 146 11.11 -13.52 -16.52
N SER A 147 11.23 -14.13 -15.33
CA SER A 147 10.74 -15.50 -15.09
C SER A 147 9.80 -15.60 -13.89
N TYR A 148 8.63 -16.21 -14.09
CA TYR A 148 7.56 -16.39 -13.10
C TYR A 148 7.73 -17.70 -12.30
N PHE A 149 8.91 -17.93 -11.73
CA PHE A 149 9.07 -18.93 -10.67
C PHE A 149 9.14 -18.22 -9.31
N LYS A 150 8.73 -18.90 -8.23
CA LYS A 150 8.86 -18.42 -6.84
C LYS A 150 10.31 -17.97 -6.62
N ARG A 151 10.55 -16.65 -6.75
CA ARG A 151 11.87 -16.05 -6.64
C ARG A 151 12.15 -15.79 -5.17
N VAL A 152 13.12 -16.51 -4.61
CA VAL A 152 13.86 -15.98 -3.47
C VAL A 152 14.62 -14.75 -3.98
N PRO A 153 14.52 -13.58 -3.33
CA PRO A 153 15.29 -12.41 -3.71
C PRO A 153 16.78 -12.73 -3.75
N LYS A 154 17.48 -12.31 -4.82
CA LYS A 154 18.95 -12.43 -4.94
C LYS A 154 19.69 -11.67 -3.81
N SER A 155 19.01 -10.72 -3.18
CA SER A 155 19.53 -9.88 -2.10
C SER A 155 18.42 -9.59 -1.10
N SER A 156 18.77 -9.49 0.18
CA SER A 156 17.90 -9.03 1.27
C SER A 156 17.80 -7.50 1.36
N ALA A 157 18.46 -6.76 0.46
CA ALA A 157 18.35 -5.31 0.40
C ALA A 157 16.93 -4.88 -0.01
N ILE A 158 16.29 -4.09 0.85
CA ILE A 158 14.93 -3.59 0.69
C ILE A 158 14.89 -2.06 0.73
N LYS A 159 13.84 -1.45 0.17
CA LYS A 159 13.57 -0.02 0.25
C LYS A 159 12.12 0.20 0.67
N VAL A 160 11.89 1.19 1.53
CA VAL A 160 10.54 1.61 1.90
C VAL A 160 9.88 2.36 0.72
N ILE A 161 8.61 2.06 0.49
CA ILE A 161 7.79 2.60 -0.60
C ILE A 161 6.44 3.10 -0.06
N ASP A 162 5.68 3.75 -0.94
CA ASP A 162 4.30 4.20 -0.72
C ASP A 162 4.11 5.18 0.45
N PHE A 163 4.58 6.41 0.25
CA PHE A 163 4.46 7.50 1.21
C PHE A 163 3.11 8.26 1.09
N GLY A 164 2.14 7.71 0.36
CA GLY A 164 0.83 8.31 0.11
C GLY A 164 -0.06 8.47 1.36
N SER A 165 0.30 7.79 2.45
CA SER A 165 -0.37 7.92 3.76
C SER A 165 0.54 8.54 4.83
N THR A 166 1.72 9.07 4.45
CA THR A 166 2.62 9.73 5.40
C THR A 166 2.02 11.04 5.90
N THR A 167 2.20 11.31 7.19
CA THR A 167 1.84 12.57 7.82
C THR A 167 3.03 13.14 8.55
N TYR A 168 3.09 14.47 8.66
CA TYR A 168 4.01 15.13 9.58
C TYR A 168 3.47 15.03 11.01
N ASP A 169 4.37 15.16 11.99
CA ASP A 169 3.94 15.21 13.40
C ASP A 169 2.99 16.40 13.59
N ARG A 170 1.73 16.08 13.82
CA ARG A 170 0.65 17.02 14.07
C ARG A 170 -0.04 16.55 15.34
N GLN A 171 -0.21 17.47 16.28
CA GLN A 171 -0.89 17.17 17.54
C GLN A 171 -2.32 16.66 17.25
N ASN A 172 -2.71 15.56 17.92
CA ASN A 172 -4.05 14.94 17.88
C ASN A 172 -4.48 14.28 16.56
N GLN A 173 -3.69 13.31 16.08
CA GLN A 173 -4.14 12.39 15.03
C GLN A 173 -5.03 11.27 15.62
N ASN A 174 -6.34 11.35 15.41
CA ASN A 174 -7.31 10.38 15.97
C ASN A 174 -8.07 9.56 14.90
N TYR A 175 -7.63 9.61 13.63
CA TYR A 175 -8.22 8.78 12.57
C TYR A 175 -7.51 7.44 12.45
N ILE A 176 -8.22 6.47 11.86
CA ILE A 176 -7.69 5.12 11.65
C ILE A 176 -6.61 5.14 10.56
N VAL A 177 -5.43 4.65 10.91
CA VAL A 177 -4.27 4.46 10.01
C VAL A 177 -3.79 3.01 9.99
N SER A 178 -2.83 2.75 9.10
CA SER A 178 -2.21 1.45 8.85
C SER A 178 -3.18 0.39 8.30
N THR A 179 -2.65 -0.54 7.52
CA THR A 179 -3.37 -1.76 7.16
C THR A 179 -3.65 -2.56 8.44
N ARG A 180 -4.85 -3.13 8.54
CA ARG A 180 -5.40 -3.69 9.79
C ARG A 180 -4.43 -4.61 10.53
N HIS A 181 -3.79 -5.56 9.86
CA HIS A 181 -2.91 -6.56 10.50
C HIS A 181 -1.64 -5.96 11.15
N TYR A 182 -1.25 -4.75 10.76
CA TYR A 182 -0.08 -4.04 11.29
C TYR A 182 -0.45 -2.86 12.19
N ARG A 183 -1.75 -2.68 12.48
CA ARG A 183 -2.26 -1.53 13.21
C ARG A 183 -1.97 -1.65 14.71
N ALA A 184 -1.41 -0.58 15.26
CA ALA A 184 -1.06 -0.49 16.67
C ALA A 184 -2.29 -0.33 17.60
N PRO A 185 -2.21 -0.79 18.86
CA PRO A 185 -3.32 -0.76 19.83
C PRO A 185 -3.81 0.66 20.12
N GLU A 186 -2.93 1.65 20.23
CA GLU A 186 -3.30 3.05 20.47
C GLU A 186 -4.16 3.65 19.34
N VAL A 187 -3.97 3.16 18.10
CA VAL A 187 -4.79 3.56 16.94
C VAL A 187 -6.19 2.94 17.05
N ILE A 188 -6.30 1.69 17.49
CA ILE A 188 -7.59 1.00 17.67
C ILE A 188 -8.38 1.60 18.85
N LEU A 189 -7.68 1.94 19.92
CA LEU A 189 -8.25 2.52 21.15
C LEU A 189 -8.51 4.04 21.04
N GLY A 190 -8.09 4.69 19.95
CA GLY A 190 -8.31 6.12 19.75
C GLY A 190 -7.52 7.02 20.70
N LEU A 191 -6.33 6.60 21.15
CA LEU A 191 -5.50 7.32 22.14
C LEU A 191 -4.61 8.40 21.52
N GLY A 192 -4.76 8.65 20.23
CA GLY A 192 -3.79 9.37 19.42
C GLY A 192 -2.61 8.49 19.02
N TRP A 193 -1.92 8.88 17.95
CA TRP A 193 -0.74 8.16 17.46
C TRP A 193 0.30 9.11 16.88
N SER A 194 1.54 8.62 16.82
CA SER A 194 2.72 9.27 16.22
C SER A 194 3.68 8.16 15.77
N TYR A 195 4.97 8.45 15.59
CA TYR A 195 6.00 7.52 15.11
C TYR A 195 6.02 6.10 15.73
N PRO A 196 5.69 5.89 17.03
CA PRO A 196 5.67 4.54 17.60
C PRO A 196 4.74 3.55 16.88
N CYS A 197 3.67 3.99 16.20
CA CYS A 197 2.78 3.07 15.48
C CYS A 197 3.47 2.35 14.31
N ASP A 198 4.48 2.99 13.71
CA ASP A 198 5.30 2.38 12.66
C ASP A 198 6.22 1.31 13.25
N VAL A 199 6.75 1.52 14.45
CA VAL A 199 7.56 0.53 15.18
C VAL A 199 6.74 -0.72 15.48
N TRP A 200 5.48 -0.55 15.91
CA TRP A 200 4.56 -1.69 16.09
C TRP A 200 4.38 -2.46 14.78
N SER A 201 4.15 -1.73 13.67
CA SER A 201 4.00 -2.33 12.34
C SER A 201 5.23 -3.14 11.94
N VAL A 202 6.43 -2.64 12.21
CA VAL A 202 7.70 -3.37 12.00
C VAL A 202 7.74 -4.64 12.84
N GLY A 203 7.32 -4.59 14.11
CA GLY A 203 7.21 -5.78 14.96
C GLY A 203 6.32 -6.86 14.34
N CYS A 204 5.13 -6.51 13.87
CA CYS A 204 4.23 -7.43 13.18
C CYS A 204 4.85 -8.01 11.90
N ILE A 205 5.49 -7.17 11.06
CA ILE A 205 6.14 -7.60 9.81
C ILE A 205 7.28 -8.58 10.10
N LEU A 206 8.09 -8.34 11.15
CA LEU A 206 9.18 -9.26 11.51
C LEU A 206 8.65 -10.64 11.91
N VAL A 207 7.54 -10.70 12.64
CA VAL A 207 6.91 -11.99 12.97
C VAL A 207 6.40 -12.68 11.71
N GLU A 208 5.74 -11.96 10.81
CA GLU A 208 5.25 -12.50 9.53
C GLU A 208 6.38 -12.99 8.62
N LEU A 209 7.54 -12.32 8.62
CA LEU A 209 8.72 -12.79 7.88
C LEU A 209 9.26 -14.12 8.45
N CYS A 210 9.09 -14.37 9.75
CA CYS A 210 9.51 -15.63 10.38
C CYS A 210 8.51 -16.76 10.17
N SER A 211 7.21 -16.50 10.32
CA SER A 211 6.16 -17.53 10.27
C SER A 211 5.58 -17.75 8.87
N GLY A 212 5.66 -16.74 7.99
CA GLY A 212 4.97 -16.69 6.70
C GLY A 212 3.49 -16.30 6.80
N GLU A 213 2.99 -16.01 7.99
CA GLU A 213 1.59 -15.64 8.25
C GLU A 213 1.51 -14.35 9.07
N ALA A 214 0.54 -13.49 8.74
CA ALA A 214 0.31 -12.25 9.49
C ALA A 214 0.01 -12.55 10.97
N LEU A 215 0.74 -11.88 11.87
CA LEU A 215 0.62 -12.10 13.32
C LEU A 215 -0.82 -11.95 13.84
N PHE A 216 -1.54 -10.95 13.34
CA PHE A 216 -2.91 -10.65 13.73
C PHE A 216 -3.83 -10.66 12.51
N GLN A 217 -4.23 -11.86 12.07
CA GLN A 217 -5.13 -12.04 10.94
C GLN A 217 -6.60 -11.92 11.37
N THR A 218 -7.15 -10.71 11.23
CA THR A 218 -8.50 -10.37 11.70
C THR A 218 -9.13 -9.30 10.83
N HIS A 219 -10.46 -9.20 10.87
CA HIS A 219 -11.24 -8.16 10.21
C HIS A 219 -12.00 -7.24 11.18
N GLU A 220 -11.85 -7.43 12.50
CA GLU A 220 -12.62 -6.74 13.55
C GLU A 220 -11.68 -6.22 14.66
N ASN A 221 -12.03 -5.13 15.32
CA ASN A 221 -11.13 -4.45 16.27
C ASN A 221 -11.07 -5.12 17.65
N LEU A 222 -12.20 -5.59 18.20
CA LEU A 222 -12.22 -6.29 19.49
C LEU A 222 -11.48 -7.62 19.40
N GLU A 223 -11.74 -8.39 18.33
CA GLU A 223 -10.97 -9.59 18.01
C GLU A 223 -9.48 -9.26 17.92
N HIS A 224 -9.10 -8.18 17.23
CA HIS A 224 -7.70 -7.77 17.11
C HIS A 224 -7.05 -7.50 18.48
N LEU A 225 -7.70 -6.74 19.35
CA LEU A 225 -7.22 -6.49 20.70
C LEU A 225 -7.12 -7.78 21.53
N ALA A 226 -8.07 -8.71 21.36
CA ALA A 226 -8.04 -10.00 22.04
C ALA A 226 -6.92 -10.92 21.53
N MET A 227 -6.63 -10.89 20.23
CA MET A 227 -5.45 -11.56 19.65
C MET A 227 -4.16 -10.98 20.24
N MET A 228 -4.08 -9.66 20.39
CA MET A 228 -2.93 -9.04 21.06
C MET A 228 -2.80 -9.55 22.49
N GLU A 229 -3.88 -9.55 23.30
CA GLU A 229 -3.82 -10.04 24.69
C GLU A 229 -3.40 -11.52 24.79
N ARG A 230 -3.86 -12.33 23.83
CA ARG A 230 -3.49 -13.74 23.72
C ARG A 230 -2.01 -13.92 23.44
N VAL A 231 -1.43 -13.13 22.54
CA VAL A 231 -0.03 -13.27 22.11
C VAL A 231 0.93 -12.62 23.11
N LEU A 232 0.63 -11.41 23.59
CA LEU A 232 1.57 -10.54 24.31
C LEU A 232 1.30 -10.41 25.81
N GLY A 233 0.10 -10.77 26.28
CA GLY A 233 -0.32 -10.56 27.68
C GLY A 233 -1.35 -9.43 27.79
N PRO A 234 -1.90 -9.17 28.99
CA PRO A 234 -3.02 -8.24 29.14
C PRO A 234 -2.69 -6.81 28.69
N LEU A 235 -3.67 -6.14 28.10
CA LEU A 235 -3.58 -4.71 27.76
C LEU A 235 -3.46 -3.87 29.05
N PRO A 236 -2.61 -2.83 29.07
CA PRO A 236 -2.49 -1.98 30.25
C PRO A 236 -3.81 -1.28 30.60
N HIS A 237 -4.22 -1.38 31.86
CA HIS A 237 -5.49 -0.82 32.33
C HIS A 237 -5.61 0.69 32.07
N HIS A 238 -4.50 1.44 32.16
CA HIS A 238 -4.51 2.88 31.89
C HIS A 238 -4.80 3.23 30.43
N MET A 239 -4.45 2.36 29.49
CA MET A 239 -4.80 2.54 28.08
C MET A 239 -6.28 2.28 27.85
N LEU A 240 -6.81 1.17 28.40
CA LEU A 240 -8.24 0.83 28.29
C LEU A 240 -9.13 1.92 28.91
N LYS A 241 -8.73 2.49 30.05
CA LYS A 241 -9.45 3.59 30.71
C LYS A 241 -9.50 4.88 29.87
N LYS A 242 -8.51 5.09 28.99
CA LYS A 242 -8.41 6.28 28.14
C LYS A 242 -9.00 6.07 26.75
N ALA A 243 -9.55 4.89 26.45
CA ALA A 243 -10.17 4.59 25.17
C ALA A 243 -11.18 5.67 24.78
N ASP A 244 -11.19 6.06 23.51
CA ASP A 244 -12.11 7.09 23.04
C ASP A 244 -13.56 6.57 22.96
N ARG A 245 -14.50 7.47 22.63
CA ARG A 245 -15.93 7.14 22.50
C ARG A 245 -16.24 6.02 21.49
N HIS A 246 -15.35 5.77 20.51
CA HIS A 246 -15.58 4.73 19.51
C HIS A 246 -15.04 3.37 19.98
N ALA A 247 -14.04 3.39 20.87
CA ALA A 247 -13.39 2.23 21.44
C ALA A 247 -13.93 1.82 22.82
N GLU A 248 -14.68 2.66 23.52
CA GLU A 248 -15.24 2.37 24.86
C GLU A 248 -16.07 1.08 24.89
N LYS A 249 -16.76 0.75 23.78
CA LYS A 249 -17.55 -0.47 23.62
C LYS A 249 -16.74 -1.77 23.72
N TYR A 250 -15.41 -1.68 23.57
CA TYR A 250 -14.49 -2.81 23.70
C TYR A 250 -14.07 -3.06 25.15
N VAL A 251 -14.46 -2.20 26.10
CA VAL A 251 -14.00 -2.24 27.48
C VAL A 251 -15.17 -2.43 28.42
N ARG A 252 -15.10 -3.45 29.28
CA ARG A 252 -16.09 -3.74 30.32
C ARG A 252 -15.38 -3.93 31.66
N ARG A 253 -15.77 -3.14 32.67
CA ARG A 253 -15.20 -3.18 34.03
C ARG A 253 -13.66 -3.06 34.05
N GLY A 254 -13.11 -2.18 33.20
CA GLY A 254 -11.66 -1.91 33.12
C GLY A 254 -10.84 -3.01 32.42
N LYS A 255 -11.50 -3.99 31.78
CA LYS A 255 -10.86 -5.05 31.00
C LYS A 255 -11.46 -5.09 29.59
N LEU A 256 -10.78 -5.75 28.67
CA LEU A 256 -11.32 -6.02 27.34
C LEU A 256 -12.62 -6.84 27.48
N ASP A 257 -13.66 -6.47 26.73
CA ASP A 257 -14.96 -7.15 26.73
C ASP A 257 -14.89 -8.44 25.91
N TRP A 258 -14.07 -9.39 26.35
CA TRP A 258 -13.78 -10.62 25.65
C TRP A 258 -13.73 -11.81 26.63
N PRO A 259 -14.34 -12.97 26.30
CA PRO A 259 -14.96 -13.32 25.01
C PRO A 259 -16.44 -12.92 24.87
N GLU A 260 -17.06 -12.31 25.89
CA GLU A 260 -18.50 -12.01 25.87
C GLU A 260 -18.91 -11.02 24.78
N GLY A 261 -18.03 -10.08 24.41
CA GLY A 261 -18.23 -9.16 23.30
C GLY A 261 -17.84 -9.71 21.92
N ALA A 262 -17.35 -10.94 21.83
CA ALA A 262 -16.87 -11.51 20.58
C ALA A 262 -17.95 -11.53 19.49
N ALA A 263 -17.56 -11.20 18.26
CA ALA A 263 -18.50 -11.14 17.13
C ALA A 263 -19.08 -12.52 16.74
N SER A 264 -18.34 -13.60 16.98
CA SER A 264 -18.75 -14.96 16.63
C SER A 264 -17.95 -16.03 17.39
N ARG A 265 -18.42 -17.29 17.34
CA ARG A 265 -17.67 -18.44 17.89
C ARG A 265 -16.39 -18.71 17.10
N GLU A 266 -16.38 -18.40 15.82
CA GLU A 266 -15.23 -18.50 14.93
C GLU A 266 -14.15 -17.52 15.37
N SER A 267 -14.55 -16.30 15.74
CA SER A 267 -13.65 -15.30 16.30
C SER A 267 -13.01 -15.77 17.60
N ILE A 268 -13.83 -16.34 18.51
CA ILE A 268 -13.33 -16.94 19.76
C ILE A 268 -12.29 -18.02 19.47
N LYS A 269 -12.59 -18.94 18.54
CA LYS A 269 -11.66 -20.01 18.14
C LYS A 269 -10.38 -19.46 17.53
N ALA A 270 -10.46 -18.43 16.69
CA ALA A 270 -9.31 -17.80 16.04
C ALA A 270 -8.34 -17.24 17.08
N VAL A 271 -8.85 -16.48 18.06
CA VAL A 271 -8.03 -15.95 19.16
C VAL A 271 -7.43 -17.09 19.99
N LEU A 272 -8.23 -18.08 20.43
CA LEU A 272 -7.73 -19.12 21.32
C LEU A 272 -6.61 -20.00 20.70
N LYS A 273 -6.63 -20.17 19.38
CA LYS A 273 -5.60 -20.91 18.62
C LYS A 273 -4.23 -20.24 18.64
N LEU A 274 -4.16 -18.91 18.82
CA LEU A 274 -2.88 -18.21 18.78
C LEU A 274 -1.98 -18.63 19.95
N PRO A 275 -0.71 -19.00 19.71
CA PRO A 275 0.26 -19.21 20.77
C PRO A 275 0.75 -17.88 21.37
N ARG A 276 1.46 -17.96 22.50
CA ARG A 276 2.24 -16.82 23.02
C ARG A 276 3.38 -16.46 22.06
N LEU A 277 3.80 -15.20 22.04
CA LEU A 277 4.85 -14.70 21.13
C LEU A 277 6.10 -15.58 21.12
N GLN A 278 6.58 -15.98 22.30
CA GLN A 278 7.79 -16.81 22.43
C GLN A 278 7.63 -18.16 21.73
N ASN A 279 6.49 -18.81 21.96
CA ASN A 279 6.20 -20.12 21.37
C ASN A 279 6.05 -20.02 19.85
N LEU A 280 5.46 -18.92 19.35
CA LEU A 280 5.35 -18.67 17.92
C LEU A 280 6.74 -18.58 17.27
N ILE A 281 7.64 -17.79 17.84
CA ILE A 281 8.98 -17.59 17.26
C ILE A 281 9.85 -18.85 17.39
N MET A 282 9.80 -19.54 18.53
CA MET A 282 10.58 -20.76 18.76
C MET A 282 10.20 -21.92 17.82
N GLN A 283 9.02 -21.89 17.20
CA GLN A 283 8.63 -22.88 16.18
C GLN A 283 9.30 -22.66 14.82
N HIS A 284 9.83 -21.45 14.57
CA HIS A 284 10.33 -21.04 13.26
C HIS A 284 11.79 -20.59 13.25
N VAL A 285 12.42 -20.43 14.43
CA VAL A 285 13.79 -19.89 14.56
C VAL A 285 14.60 -20.71 15.56
N ASP A 286 15.74 -21.24 15.10
CA ASP A 286 16.57 -22.15 15.91
C ASP A 286 17.43 -21.42 16.97
N HIS A 287 18.51 -20.73 16.54
CA HIS A 287 19.59 -20.30 17.46
C HIS A 287 19.56 -18.83 17.88
N SER A 288 18.81 -17.97 17.18
CA SER A 288 18.68 -16.53 17.50
C SER A 288 17.33 -16.18 18.13
N ALA A 289 16.53 -17.18 18.52
CA ALA A 289 15.17 -16.97 19.02
C ALA A 289 15.15 -16.05 20.25
N GLY A 290 16.12 -16.17 21.16
CA GLY A 290 16.17 -15.35 22.38
C GLY A 290 16.27 -13.84 22.10
N ASP A 291 17.28 -13.43 21.33
CA ASP A 291 17.50 -12.02 20.99
C ASP A 291 16.38 -11.47 20.09
N LEU A 292 15.85 -12.28 19.17
CA LEU A 292 14.73 -11.89 18.33
C LEU A 292 13.45 -11.69 19.16
N ILE A 293 13.14 -12.63 20.06
CA ILE A 293 11.99 -12.52 20.97
C ILE A 293 12.12 -11.26 21.82
N HIS A 294 13.31 -11.00 22.37
CA HIS A 294 13.53 -9.82 23.20
C HIS A 294 13.36 -8.51 22.40
N LEU A 295 13.87 -8.47 21.15
CA LEU A 295 13.61 -7.35 20.24
C LEU A 295 12.11 -7.17 19.99
N LEU A 296 11.40 -8.25 19.61
CA LEU A 296 9.97 -8.24 19.31
C LEU A 296 9.13 -7.79 20.51
N GLN A 297 9.47 -8.22 21.73
CA GLN A 297 8.82 -7.76 22.95
C GLN A 297 8.97 -6.24 23.14
N GLY A 298 10.11 -5.67 22.76
CA GLY A 298 10.34 -4.23 22.80
C GLY A 298 9.58 -3.45 21.71
N LEU A 299 9.50 -4.01 20.49
CA LEU A 299 8.76 -3.41 19.36
C LEU A 299 7.24 -3.49 19.55
N LEU A 300 6.74 -4.55 20.20
CA LEU A 300 5.31 -4.84 20.40
C LEU A 300 4.82 -4.48 21.81
N LYS A 301 5.47 -3.53 22.49
CA LYS A 301 4.90 -2.97 23.72
C LYS A 301 3.64 -2.17 23.42
N TYR A 302 2.62 -2.36 24.26
CA TYR A 302 1.33 -1.68 24.13
C TYR A 302 1.46 -0.17 24.25
N ASP A 303 2.06 0.31 25.35
CA ASP A 303 2.21 1.73 25.56
C ASP A 303 3.25 2.30 24.59
N PRO A 304 2.87 3.28 23.73
CA PRO A 304 3.80 3.91 22.79
C PRO A 304 5.01 4.55 23.45
N SER A 305 4.91 4.98 24.70
CA SER A 305 5.99 5.63 25.44
C SER A 305 7.03 4.64 25.97
N ASP A 306 6.63 3.39 26.21
CA ASP A 306 7.54 2.32 26.65
C ASP A 306 8.17 1.56 25.49
N ARG A 307 7.56 1.65 24.30
CA ARG A 307 7.93 0.95 23.06
C ARG A 307 9.29 1.42 22.55
N LEU A 308 10.10 0.48 22.06
CA LEU A 308 11.41 0.82 21.49
C LEU A 308 11.26 1.85 20.38
N THR A 309 12.12 2.86 20.37
CA THR A 309 12.30 3.68 19.17
C THR A 309 13.08 2.90 18.11
N ALA A 310 12.95 3.28 16.83
CA ALA A 310 13.75 2.67 15.76
C ALA A 310 15.27 2.78 16.02
N ARG A 311 15.71 3.87 16.65
CA ARG A 311 17.12 4.09 17.02
C ARG A 311 17.59 3.11 18.10
N GLU A 312 16.77 2.84 19.11
CA GLU A 312 17.08 1.87 20.16
C GLU A 312 17.04 0.44 19.61
N ALA A 313 16.04 0.12 18.79
CA ALA A 313 15.93 -1.18 18.12
C ALA A 313 17.18 -1.50 17.28
N LEU A 314 17.73 -0.53 16.53
CA LEU A 314 18.96 -0.72 15.75
C LEU A 314 20.21 -1.02 16.59
N ARG A 315 20.19 -0.72 17.89
CA ARG A 315 21.29 -1.01 18.83
C ARG A 315 21.07 -2.32 19.60
N HIS A 316 19.98 -3.03 19.31
CA HIS A 316 19.63 -4.25 20.01
C HIS A 316 20.64 -5.38 19.72
N PRO A 317 20.97 -6.25 20.71
CA PRO A 317 21.91 -7.37 20.53
C PRO A 317 21.61 -8.26 19.32
N PHE A 318 20.33 -8.42 18.97
CA PHE A 318 19.87 -9.11 17.77
C PHE A 318 20.61 -8.66 16.49
N PHE A 319 20.92 -7.36 16.35
CA PHE A 319 21.63 -6.80 15.21
C PHE A 319 23.15 -6.66 15.44
N ALA A 320 23.65 -6.89 16.67
CA ALA A 320 25.06 -6.75 17.01
C ALA A 320 25.90 -7.99 16.63
N GLY A 321 25.27 -9.16 16.47
CA GLY A 321 25.96 -10.44 16.23
C GLY A 321 26.62 -10.61 14.85
N ASP A 322 26.41 -9.69 13.90
CA ASP A 322 26.82 -9.87 12.49
C ASP A 322 28.27 -9.47 12.17
N HIS A 323 29.04 -8.93 13.12
CA HIS A 323 30.46 -8.64 12.86
C HIS A 323 31.39 -9.86 12.95
N LEU A 324 30.92 -11.02 13.44
CA LEU A 324 31.77 -12.21 13.67
C LEU A 324 31.39 -13.43 12.81
N ARG A 325 30.33 -13.37 11.99
CA ARG A 325 29.86 -14.51 11.18
C ARG A 325 30.14 -14.39 9.67
N ARG A 326 30.97 -13.42 9.27
CA ARG A 326 31.54 -13.33 7.92
C ARG A 326 33.05 -13.56 7.99
N ILE A 327 33.47 -14.82 8.06
CA ILE A 327 34.79 -15.29 7.62
C ILE A 327 34.56 -16.46 6.67
#